data_AF-E1RAY2-F1
#
_entry.id   AF-E1RAY2-F1
#
_cell.length_a   1.000
_cell.length_b   1.000
_cell.length_c   1.000
_cell.angle_alpha   90.00
_cell.angle_beta   90.00
_cell.angle_gamma   90.00
#
_symmetry.space_group_name_H-M   'P 1'
#
loop_
_entity.id
_entity.type
_entity.pdbx_description
1 polymer ?
#
loop_
_entity_poly.entity_id
_entity_poly.type
_entity_poly.pdbx_seq_one_letter_code
_entity_poly.pdbx_strand_id
1 'polypeptide(L)'
;MQQNSMPLSEIIVRDKRMVSLLYEQEIPLICRRISDGKLKKVSFRALYDNNEVFWKQDKGWAFYVSEEHVQAMIDMLKELDGKKEKHYIAEHEAEAKNVGDLLNFGEAYESIASMDSEKRVSLIKQDREKLDTLLIEAPKENEKILEALADTARDAALANRSTILEAIHMGDEAARAYTQGIVDSTRAMVKSSTALIDNTIMQDELITSLVQRSNGTVVQHMTRVFLNGVAFLTYYNRRMLTSSLPNKIRINFDKQYKSYYQRLLPHLHPEDITLERVFHTGMQAISEAQLHTFATGFLIHDIGKAKDIEYHEGEAAYDRDTVVDHVRQGYLAVMHKTNYPREAGLITGYHHEYYGSPDGYGFYRALLANARKNNPKLKQDYCMSFTMEPMIKFNALAYFPAKVMEIVDVFDALTDPNRKYRKPLSSDEALDFMQRQFIDEELKLDPILFDLFRTFTKGKQPAS
;
A
#
# COMPACT_ATOMS: atom_id res chain seq x y z
N MET A 1 -23.06 34.91 32.05
CA MET A 1 -22.45 33.59 31.75
C MET A 1 -21.48 33.72 30.56
N GLN A 2 -20.49 34.60 30.68
CA GLN A 2 -19.35 34.68 29.78
C GLN A 2 -18.16 34.25 30.62
N GLN A 3 -17.64 33.06 30.38
CA GLN A 3 -16.23 32.70 30.62
C GLN A 3 -16.05 31.23 30.25
N ASN A 4 -15.02 30.98 29.44
CA ASN A 4 -14.44 29.69 29.06
C ASN A 4 -15.08 28.97 27.86
N SER A 5 -15.13 29.65 26.71
CA SER A 5 -15.45 29.03 25.42
C SER A 5 -14.56 29.57 24.30
N MET A 6 -14.05 28.69 23.45
CA MET A 6 -13.11 29.01 22.37
C MET A 6 -13.81 28.93 21.01
N PRO A 7 -13.47 29.81 20.04
CA PRO A 7 -14.05 29.77 18.69
C PRO A 7 -13.75 28.43 18.01
N LEU A 8 -14.79 27.82 17.43
CA LEU A 8 -14.67 26.53 16.73
C LEU A 8 -13.68 26.58 15.56
N SER A 9 -13.64 27.70 14.84
CA SER A 9 -12.69 27.93 13.74
C SER A 9 -11.24 27.89 14.22
N GLU A 10 -10.94 28.47 15.37
CA GLU A 10 -9.58 28.48 15.95
C GLU A 10 -9.15 27.08 16.41
N ILE A 11 -10.06 26.33 17.03
CA ILE A 11 -9.80 24.95 17.45
C ILE A 11 -9.43 24.06 16.26
N ILE A 12 -10.21 24.15 15.17
CA ILE A 12 -10.01 23.34 13.97
C ILE A 12 -8.75 23.75 13.19
N VAL A 13 -8.38 25.04 13.23
CA VAL A 13 -7.13 25.51 12.61
C VAL A 13 -5.91 25.00 13.38
N ARG A 14 -6.00 24.89 14.70
CA ARG A 14 -4.90 24.38 15.54
C ARG A 14 -4.65 22.89 15.34
N ASP A 15 -5.71 22.09 15.20
CA ASP A 15 -5.59 20.66 14.89
C ASP A 15 -6.83 20.18 14.13
N LYS A 16 -6.64 19.74 12.88
CA LYS A 16 -7.74 19.26 12.02
C LYS A 16 -8.41 18.00 12.55
N ARG A 17 -7.71 17.18 13.35
CA ARG A 17 -8.22 15.95 13.98
C ARG A 17 -9.36 16.23 14.98
N MET A 18 -9.45 17.48 15.45
CA MET A 18 -10.55 17.93 16.32
C MET A 18 -11.92 17.76 15.67
N VAL A 19 -12.03 17.83 14.34
CA VAL A 19 -13.29 17.64 13.62
C VAL A 19 -13.87 16.25 13.88
N SER A 20 -13.04 15.21 13.77
CA SER A 20 -13.46 13.83 14.01
C SER A 20 -13.87 13.60 15.46
N LEU A 21 -13.11 14.13 16.43
CA LEU A 21 -13.45 14.03 17.85
C LEU A 21 -14.74 14.77 18.20
N LEU A 22 -14.94 15.99 17.68
CA LEU A 22 -16.16 16.76 17.86
C LEU A 22 -17.39 16.04 17.27
N TYR A 23 -17.19 15.33 16.14
CA TYR A 23 -18.23 14.55 15.47
C TYR A 23 -18.59 13.28 16.26
N GLU A 24 -17.59 12.47 16.61
CA GLU A 24 -17.78 11.18 17.28
C GLU A 24 -18.31 11.33 18.72
N GLN A 25 -17.84 12.34 19.44
CA GLN A 25 -18.26 12.61 20.82
C GLN A 25 -19.54 13.46 20.91
N GLU A 26 -20.14 13.80 19.76
CA GLU A 26 -21.37 14.60 19.64
C GLU A 26 -21.33 15.92 20.44
N ILE A 27 -20.17 16.57 20.48
CA ILE A 27 -19.91 17.70 21.39
C ILE A 27 -20.90 18.84 21.16
N PRO A 28 -21.56 19.36 22.22
CA PRO A 28 -22.47 20.48 22.09
C PRO A 28 -21.71 21.79 21.81
N LEU A 29 -22.08 22.46 20.73
CA LEU A 29 -21.61 23.80 20.39
C LEU A 29 -22.50 24.87 21.00
N ILE A 30 -21.90 25.97 21.41
CA ILE A 30 -22.58 27.22 21.73
C ILE A 30 -22.65 28.01 20.42
N CYS A 31 -23.85 28.11 19.83
CA CYS A 31 -24.10 28.96 18.69
C CYS A 31 -24.59 30.32 19.17
N ARG A 32 -23.90 31.40 18.78
CA ARG A 32 -24.29 32.78 19.06
C ARG A 32 -24.71 33.47 17.78
N ARG A 33 -25.95 33.96 17.74
CA ARG A 33 -26.42 34.75 16.61
C ARG A 33 -25.72 36.11 16.62
N ILE A 34 -25.13 36.50 15.50
CA ILE A 34 -24.32 37.72 15.38
C ILE A 34 -25.19 38.96 15.54
N SER A 35 -26.43 38.95 15.01
CA SER A 35 -27.29 40.13 14.96
C SER A 35 -27.85 40.57 16.32
N ASP A 36 -28.16 39.64 17.23
CA ASP A 36 -28.81 39.97 18.52
C ASP A 36 -28.20 39.24 19.72
N GLY A 37 -27.14 38.47 19.51
CA GLY A 37 -26.44 37.75 20.57
C GLY A 37 -27.21 36.53 21.12
N LYS A 38 -28.33 36.13 20.52
CA LYS A 38 -29.11 34.98 21.01
C LYS A 38 -28.26 33.71 21.00
N LEU A 39 -28.24 33.01 22.13
CA LEU A 39 -27.50 31.76 22.31
C LEU A 39 -28.41 30.55 22.12
N LYS A 40 -27.87 29.51 21.49
CA LYS A 40 -28.46 28.15 21.48
C LYS A 40 -27.35 27.12 21.59
N LYS A 41 -27.67 25.96 22.16
CA LYS A 41 -26.78 24.80 22.14
C LYS A 41 -27.23 23.82 21.07
N VAL A 42 -26.30 23.35 20.24
CA VAL A 42 -26.57 22.38 19.17
C VAL A 42 -25.38 21.44 19.08
N SER A 43 -25.61 20.13 18.94
CA SER A 43 -24.53 19.16 18.74
C SER A 43 -23.73 19.48 17.46
N PHE A 44 -22.40 19.33 17.51
CA PHE A 44 -21.54 19.48 16.34
C PHE A 44 -22.00 18.56 15.20
N ARG A 45 -22.29 17.29 15.50
CA ARG A 45 -22.78 16.29 14.53
C ARG A 45 -23.98 16.77 13.71
N ALA A 46 -25.02 17.27 14.36
CA ALA A 46 -26.21 17.77 13.66
C ALA A 46 -25.94 18.97 12.73
N LEU A 47 -24.95 19.81 13.04
CA LEU A 47 -24.57 20.92 12.17
C LEU A 47 -23.66 20.44 11.03
N TYR A 48 -22.76 19.51 11.33
CA TYR A 48 -21.84 18.90 10.39
C TYR A 48 -22.55 18.06 9.32
N ASP A 49 -23.49 17.20 9.72
CA ASP A 49 -24.28 16.34 8.82
C ASP A 49 -25.09 17.16 7.79
N ASN A 50 -25.47 18.39 8.15
CA ASN A 50 -26.17 19.31 7.24
C ASN A 50 -25.21 20.11 6.35
N ASN A 51 -24.00 20.42 6.84
CA ASN A 51 -23.00 21.21 6.13
C ASN A 51 -21.62 21.06 6.79
N GLU A 52 -20.74 20.29 6.15
CA GLU A 52 -19.42 19.91 6.67
C GLU A 52 -18.44 21.08 6.87
N VAL A 53 -18.78 22.30 6.46
CA VAL A 53 -17.96 23.50 6.66
C VAL A 53 -18.77 24.67 7.23
N PHE A 54 -19.85 24.39 7.97
CA PHE A 54 -20.77 25.40 8.48
C PHE A 54 -20.09 26.53 9.27
N TRP A 55 -18.99 26.23 9.96
CA TRP A 55 -18.22 27.19 10.77
C TRP A 55 -17.35 28.16 9.95
N LYS A 56 -17.19 27.92 8.64
CA LYS A 56 -16.48 28.81 7.71
C LYS A 56 -17.43 29.77 6.99
N GLN A 57 -18.74 29.62 7.15
CA GLN A 57 -19.72 30.42 6.42
C GLN A 57 -20.19 31.59 7.27
N ASP A 58 -20.13 32.80 6.73
CA ASP A 58 -20.62 34.02 7.39
C ASP A 58 -22.15 34.15 7.27
N LYS A 59 -22.87 33.21 7.87
CA LYS A 59 -24.34 33.11 7.84
C LYS A 59 -24.98 33.60 9.14
N GLY A 60 -24.39 34.62 9.77
CA GLY A 60 -25.00 35.30 10.93
C GLY A 60 -24.93 34.52 12.25
N TRP A 61 -24.13 33.45 12.34
CA TRP A 61 -23.89 32.68 13.58
C TRP A 61 -22.40 32.45 13.80
N ALA A 62 -21.96 32.64 15.04
CA ALA A 62 -20.64 32.26 15.52
C ALA A 62 -20.73 31.00 16.39
N PHE A 63 -19.73 30.13 16.31
CA PHE A 63 -19.74 28.81 16.93
C PHE A 63 -18.58 28.67 17.92
N TYR A 64 -18.88 28.20 19.12
CA TYR A 64 -17.90 28.04 20.20
C TYR A 64 -18.01 26.67 20.85
N VAL A 65 -16.89 26.18 21.37
CA VAL A 65 -16.79 24.97 22.20
C VAL A 65 -16.36 25.39 23.60
N SER A 66 -16.86 24.75 24.66
CA SER A 66 -16.36 25.06 26.01
C SER A 66 -14.90 24.61 26.16
N GLU A 67 -14.11 25.36 26.92
CA GLU A 67 -12.69 25.02 27.16
C GLU A 67 -12.52 23.65 27.80
N GLU A 68 -13.45 23.21 28.65
CA GLU A 68 -13.47 21.87 29.24
C GLU A 68 -13.46 20.77 28.18
N HIS A 69 -14.34 20.88 27.17
CA HIS A 69 -14.37 19.90 26.07
C HIS A 69 -13.12 20.01 25.19
N VAL A 70 -12.62 21.23 24.96
CA VAL A 70 -11.36 21.43 24.21
C VAL A 70 -10.20 20.75 24.93
N GLN A 71 -10.08 20.94 26.24
CA GLN A 71 -9.02 20.33 27.04
C GLN A 71 -9.13 18.81 27.07
N ALA A 72 -10.34 18.27 27.27
CA ALA A 72 -10.57 16.82 27.21
C ALA A 72 -10.19 16.23 25.85
N MET A 73 -10.48 16.92 24.74
CA MET A 73 -10.05 16.48 23.40
C MET A 73 -8.54 16.59 23.21
N ILE A 74 -7.90 17.65 23.70
CA ILE A 74 -6.43 17.78 23.70
C ILE A 74 -5.79 16.62 24.47
N ASP A 75 -6.34 16.24 25.62
CA ASP A 75 -5.81 15.16 26.43
C ASP A 75 -6.04 13.79 25.77
N MET A 76 -7.19 13.58 25.12
CA MET A 76 -7.42 12.39 24.27
C MET A 76 -6.43 12.32 23.10
N LEU A 77 -6.13 13.45 22.44
CA LEU A 77 -5.12 13.50 21.39
C LEU A 77 -3.72 13.20 21.93
N LYS A 78 -3.35 13.73 23.10
CA LYS A 78 -2.09 13.39 23.78
C LYS A 78 -2.00 11.92 24.16
N GLU A 79 -3.09 11.29 24.60
CA GLU A 79 -3.12 9.84 24.87
C GLU A 79 -3.03 9.00 23.58
N LEU A 80 -3.67 9.44 22.50
CA LEU A 80 -3.55 8.81 21.18
C LEU A 80 -2.13 8.93 20.63
N ASP A 81 -1.52 10.11 20.79
CA ASP A 81 -0.14 10.37 20.39
C ASP A 81 0.84 9.59 21.29
N GLY A 82 0.60 9.51 22.61
CA GLY A 82 1.41 8.75 23.57
C GLY A 82 1.26 7.23 23.48
N LYS A 83 0.11 6.69 23.05
CA LYS A 83 -0.08 5.26 22.74
C LYS A 83 0.60 4.88 21.42
N LYS A 84 0.64 5.79 20.44
CA LYS A 84 1.42 5.62 19.21
C LYS A 84 2.92 5.70 19.47
N GLU A 85 3.38 6.64 20.28
CA GLU A 85 4.79 6.72 20.68
C GLU A 85 5.24 5.47 21.44
N LYS A 86 4.44 4.92 22.37
CA LYS A 86 4.86 3.71 23.11
C LYS A 86 4.86 2.42 22.28
N HIS A 87 4.09 2.35 21.19
CA HIS A 87 4.17 1.21 20.25
C HIS A 87 5.24 1.37 19.17
N TYR A 88 5.75 2.59 18.95
CA TYR A 88 6.79 2.87 17.93
C TYR A 88 8.20 3.15 18.50
N ILE A 89 8.31 3.63 19.75
CA ILE A 89 9.58 4.07 20.37
C ILE A 89 10.18 2.99 21.29
N ALA A 90 9.41 1.98 21.69
CA ALA A 90 9.92 0.88 22.51
C ALA A 90 10.63 -0.21 21.69
N GLU A 91 11.58 0.15 20.82
CA GLU A 91 12.75 -0.65 20.43
C GLU A 91 13.65 0.16 19.48
N HIS A 92 14.72 0.71 20.07
CA HIS A 92 15.89 1.33 19.43
C HIS A 92 15.80 2.82 19.05
N GLU A 93 15.91 3.69 20.06
CA GLU A 93 16.56 4.99 19.90
C GLU A 93 18.05 4.78 19.54
N ALA A 94 18.40 5.05 18.29
CA ALA A 94 19.78 5.31 17.89
C ALA A 94 19.81 6.65 17.15
N GLU A 95 20.77 7.48 17.56
CA GLU A 95 21.01 8.84 17.08
C GLU A 95 20.91 8.96 15.55
N ALA A 96 19.94 9.74 15.08
CA ALA A 96 19.81 10.12 13.69
C ALA A 96 21.07 10.88 13.26
N LYS A 97 21.86 10.30 12.34
CA LYS A 97 22.96 11.01 11.71
C LYS A 97 22.40 12.03 10.71
N ASN A 98 22.67 13.31 10.96
CA ASN A 98 22.54 14.38 9.98
C ASN A 98 23.47 14.09 8.79
N VAL A 99 22.90 13.60 7.69
CA VAL A 99 23.56 13.56 6.37
C VAL A 99 22.67 14.37 5.43
N GLY A 100 23.18 15.51 4.97
CA GLY A 100 22.40 16.55 4.30
C GLY A 100 21.78 16.18 2.94
N ASP A 101 20.76 16.97 2.57
CA ASP A 101 20.19 17.22 1.23
C ASP A 101 20.49 16.20 0.11
N LEU A 102 20.06 14.96 0.28
CA LEU A 102 19.94 14.02 -0.84
C LEU A 102 18.57 14.24 -1.52
N LEU A 103 18.57 14.64 -2.79
CA LEU A 103 17.38 14.83 -3.62
C LEU A 103 16.52 13.54 -3.64
N ASN A 104 15.23 13.72 -3.31
CA ASN A 104 14.18 12.71 -3.06
C ASN A 104 13.87 11.74 -4.24
N PHE A 105 14.60 11.81 -5.34
CA PHE A 105 14.56 10.82 -6.43
C PHE A 105 15.87 10.69 -7.22
N GLY A 106 16.94 11.34 -6.77
CA GLY A 106 18.20 11.47 -7.50
C GLY A 106 18.10 12.29 -8.80
N GLU A 107 19.25 12.53 -9.44
CA GLU A 107 19.36 13.34 -10.68
C GLU A 107 18.55 12.76 -11.85
N ALA A 108 18.34 11.43 -11.87
CA ALA A 108 17.59 10.73 -12.92
C ALA A 108 16.11 11.19 -12.99
N TYR A 109 15.54 11.60 -11.86
CA TYR A 109 14.15 12.05 -11.82
C TYR A 109 13.92 13.38 -12.51
N GLU A 110 14.73 14.39 -12.24
CA GLU A 110 14.59 15.69 -12.90
C GLU A 110 14.73 15.53 -14.41
N SER A 111 15.64 14.66 -14.84
CA SER A 111 15.79 14.27 -16.25
C SER A 111 14.50 13.69 -16.82
N ILE A 112 13.96 12.61 -16.24
CA ILE A 112 12.75 11.92 -16.76
C ILE A 112 11.49 12.78 -16.62
N ALA A 113 11.37 13.56 -15.55
CA ALA A 113 10.26 14.50 -15.34
C ALA A 113 10.26 15.60 -16.42
N SER A 114 11.43 16.08 -16.84
CA SER A 114 11.56 17.08 -17.92
C SER A 114 11.32 16.54 -19.33
N MET A 115 11.34 15.21 -19.52
CA MET A 115 11.03 14.59 -20.81
C MET A 115 9.56 14.80 -21.17
N ASP A 116 9.28 15.07 -22.45
CA ASP A 116 7.94 14.98 -22.99
C ASP A 116 7.44 13.51 -23.05
N SER A 117 6.14 13.33 -23.26
CA SER A 117 5.50 12.00 -23.28
C SER A 117 6.13 11.05 -24.29
N GLU A 118 6.47 11.53 -25.50
CA GLU A 118 7.06 10.70 -26.55
C GLU A 118 8.46 10.20 -26.20
N LYS A 119 9.28 11.05 -25.56
CA LYS A 119 10.60 10.66 -25.06
C LYS A 119 10.50 9.64 -23.92
N ARG A 120 9.56 9.81 -22.99
CA ARG A 120 9.32 8.83 -21.92
C ARG A 120 8.92 7.47 -22.50
N VAL A 121 8.04 7.46 -23.49
CA VAL A 121 7.67 6.23 -24.22
C VAL A 121 8.87 5.59 -24.91
N SER A 122 9.72 6.41 -25.54
CA SER A 122 10.91 5.94 -26.25
C SER A 122 11.96 5.36 -25.29
N LEU A 123 12.14 5.96 -24.11
CA LEU A 123 12.99 5.45 -23.04
C LEU A 123 12.59 4.02 -22.66
N ILE A 124 11.31 3.79 -22.35
CA ILE A 124 10.84 2.46 -21.95
C ILE A 124 10.94 1.42 -23.08
N LYS A 125 10.86 1.86 -24.34
CA LYS A 125 11.11 0.98 -25.49
C LYS A 125 12.58 0.57 -25.60
N GLN A 126 13.51 1.52 -25.42
CA GLN A 126 14.94 1.23 -25.42
C GLN A 126 15.33 0.32 -24.25
N ASP A 127 14.76 0.56 -23.08
CA ASP A 127 14.89 -0.30 -21.91
C ASP A 127 14.43 -1.73 -22.19
N ARG A 128 13.26 -1.88 -22.81
CA ARG A 128 12.78 -3.20 -23.25
C ARG A 128 13.75 -3.83 -24.25
N GLU A 129 14.25 -3.11 -25.25
CA GLU A 129 15.21 -3.65 -26.23
C GLU A 129 16.51 -4.14 -25.56
N LYS A 130 16.97 -3.43 -24.52
CA LYS A 130 18.10 -3.87 -23.68
C LYS A 130 17.79 -5.20 -22.99
N LEU A 131 16.60 -5.35 -22.40
CA LEU A 131 16.17 -6.61 -21.78
C LEU A 131 16.01 -7.74 -22.80
N ASP A 132 15.41 -7.47 -23.96
CA ASP A 132 15.22 -8.43 -25.04
C ASP A 132 16.56 -8.92 -25.61
N THR A 133 17.57 -8.03 -25.67
CA THR A 133 18.95 -8.40 -26.04
C THR A 133 19.57 -9.34 -25.01
N LEU A 134 19.43 -9.02 -23.72
CA LEU A 134 19.94 -9.86 -22.63
C LEU A 134 19.24 -11.22 -22.54
N LEU A 135 17.99 -11.33 -23.00
CA LEU A 135 17.25 -12.60 -23.08
C LEU A 135 17.86 -13.59 -24.07
N ILE A 136 18.46 -13.10 -25.16
CA ILE A 136 19.06 -13.95 -26.20
C ILE A 136 20.59 -14.09 -26.06
N GLU A 137 21.25 -13.17 -25.35
CA GLU A 137 22.69 -13.18 -25.14
C GLU A 137 23.16 -14.45 -24.39
N ALA A 138 24.27 -15.03 -24.82
CA ALA A 138 24.91 -16.19 -24.19
C ALA A 138 26.44 -16.02 -24.21
N PRO A 139 27.15 -16.26 -23.09
CA PRO A 139 26.65 -16.71 -21.78
C PRO A 139 25.81 -15.66 -21.04
N LYS A 140 25.01 -16.08 -20.05
CA LYS A 140 24.25 -15.16 -19.20
C LYS A 140 25.17 -14.51 -18.18
N GLU A 141 25.30 -13.20 -18.26
CA GLU A 141 26.02 -12.39 -17.27
C GLU A 141 25.02 -11.87 -16.24
N ASN A 142 24.93 -12.55 -15.09
CA ASN A 142 23.92 -12.24 -14.07
C ASN A 142 23.97 -10.77 -13.66
N GLU A 143 25.14 -10.23 -13.32
CA GLU A 143 25.31 -8.83 -12.88
C GLU A 143 24.77 -7.81 -13.90
N LYS A 144 25.07 -8.01 -15.20
CA LYS A 144 24.56 -7.18 -16.29
C LYS A 144 23.04 -7.25 -16.42
N ILE A 145 22.46 -8.43 -16.24
CA ILE A 145 21.00 -8.63 -16.21
C ILE A 145 20.39 -7.88 -15.01
N LEU A 146 21.05 -7.91 -13.85
CA LEU A 146 20.54 -7.25 -12.63
C LEU A 146 20.47 -5.74 -12.81
N GLU A 147 21.57 -5.16 -13.29
CA GLU A 147 21.66 -3.74 -13.53
C GLU A 147 20.61 -3.29 -14.53
N ALA A 148 20.43 -4.04 -15.62
CA ALA A 148 19.36 -3.77 -16.58
C ALA A 148 17.97 -3.85 -15.94
N LEU A 149 17.65 -4.91 -15.19
CA LEU A 149 16.35 -5.03 -14.53
C LEU A 149 16.09 -3.88 -13.53
N ALA A 150 17.11 -3.48 -12.77
CA ALA A 150 17.01 -2.40 -11.81
C ALA A 150 16.77 -1.04 -12.48
N ASP A 151 17.60 -0.72 -13.49
CA ASP A 151 17.51 0.54 -14.24
C ASP A 151 16.18 0.66 -14.97
N THR A 152 15.79 -0.38 -15.71
CA THR A 152 14.55 -0.36 -16.50
C THR A 152 13.30 -0.29 -15.62
N ALA A 153 13.29 -0.96 -14.46
CA ALA A 153 12.20 -0.83 -13.49
C ALA A 153 12.13 0.57 -12.87
N ARG A 154 13.29 1.17 -12.52
CA ARG A 154 13.37 2.54 -12.02
C ARG A 154 12.83 3.53 -13.05
N ASP A 155 13.31 3.43 -14.29
CA ASP A 155 12.98 4.35 -15.36
C ASP A 155 11.49 4.23 -15.74
N ALA A 156 10.95 3.01 -15.75
CA ALA A 156 9.51 2.78 -15.92
C ALA A 156 8.66 3.33 -14.77
N ALA A 157 9.06 3.14 -13.51
CA ALA A 157 8.35 3.72 -12.37
C ALA A 157 8.30 5.26 -12.48
N LEU A 158 9.44 5.88 -12.81
CA LEU A 158 9.56 7.32 -12.99
C LEU A 158 8.76 7.86 -14.17
N ALA A 159 8.86 7.20 -15.33
CA ALA A 159 8.14 7.60 -16.53
C ALA A 159 6.62 7.48 -16.36
N ASN A 160 6.15 6.40 -15.72
CA ASN A 160 4.73 6.24 -15.37
C ASN A 160 4.28 7.33 -14.40
N ARG A 161 5.10 7.63 -13.39
CA ARG A 161 4.78 8.67 -12.40
C ARG A 161 4.57 10.02 -13.06
N SER A 162 5.56 10.48 -13.81
CA SER A 162 5.53 11.79 -14.47
C SER A 162 4.35 11.89 -15.44
N THR A 163 4.08 10.84 -16.21
CA THR A 163 2.96 10.81 -17.15
C THR A 163 1.60 10.80 -16.44
N ILE A 164 1.45 10.04 -15.34
CA ILE A 164 0.21 9.99 -14.57
C ILE A 164 -0.07 11.33 -13.85
N LEU A 165 0.97 11.99 -13.32
CA LEU A 165 0.82 13.31 -12.69
C LEU A 165 0.25 14.34 -13.66
N GLU A 166 0.74 14.37 -14.90
CA GLU A 166 0.18 15.23 -15.94
C GLU A 166 -1.27 14.83 -16.28
N ALA A 167 -1.56 13.53 -16.34
CA ALA A 167 -2.87 12.99 -16.69
C ALA A 167 -3.95 13.25 -15.61
N ILE A 168 -3.57 13.41 -14.33
CA ILE A 168 -4.52 13.70 -13.23
C ILE A 168 -5.29 15.00 -13.48
N HIS A 169 -4.68 15.97 -14.17
CA HIS A 169 -5.29 17.25 -14.51
C HIS A 169 -6.18 17.20 -15.77
N MET A 170 -6.27 16.06 -16.44
CA MET A 170 -7.06 15.86 -17.65
C MET A 170 -8.40 15.16 -17.35
N GLY A 171 -9.37 15.30 -18.25
CA GLY A 171 -10.57 14.45 -18.24
C GLY A 171 -10.23 12.98 -18.51
N ASP A 172 -11.02 12.03 -18.00
CA ASP A 172 -10.71 10.59 -18.01
C ASP A 172 -10.39 10.03 -19.42
N GLU A 173 -11.18 10.38 -20.44
CA GLU A 173 -10.95 9.91 -21.81
C GLU A 173 -9.65 10.48 -22.40
N ALA A 174 -9.39 11.77 -22.21
CA ALA A 174 -8.17 12.43 -22.67
C ALA A 174 -6.94 11.87 -21.94
N ALA A 175 -7.04 11.64 -20.63
CA ALA A 175 -5.99 11.03 -19.81
C ALA A 175 -5.64 9.62 -20.29
N ARG A 176 -6.65 8.79 -20.60
CA ARG A 176 -6.46 7.45 -21.14
C ARG A 176 -5.78 7.45 -22.50
N ALA A 177 -6.18 8.36 -23.39
CA ALA A 177 -5.52 8.52 -24.68
C ALA A 177 -4.06 8.98 -24.51
N TYR A 178 -3.81 9.94 -23.62
CA TYR A 178 -2.49 10.47 -23.31
C TYR A 178 -1.53 9.41 -22.74
N THR A 179 -2.03 8.58 -21.82
CA THR A 179 -1.23 7.55 -21.12
C THR A 179 -1.07 6.26 -21.92
N GLN A 180 -1.77 6.09 -23.04
CA GLN A 180 -1.77 4.82 -23.79
C GLN A 180 -0.36 4.36 -24.18
N GLY A 181 0.46 5.28 -24.70
CA GLY A 181 1.82 4.96 -25.14
C GLY A 181 2.72 4.45 -24.01
N ILE A 182 2.63 5.05 -22.82
CA ILE A 182 3.43 4.63 -21.66
C ILE A 182 2.91 3.30 -21.10
N VAL A 183 1.59 3.10 -21.07
CA VAL A 183 0.95 1.86 -20.64
C VAL A 183 1.41 0.69 -21.51
N ASP A 184 1.35 0.83 -22.84
CA ASP A 184 1.73 -0.25 -23.76
C ASP A 184 3.21 -0.59 -23.66
N SER A 185 4.06 0.44 -23.60
CA SER A 185 5.51 0.25 -23.51
C SER A 185 5.92 -0.39 -22.18
N THR A 186 5.31 0.04 -21.07
CA THR A 186 5.55 -0.53 -19.73
C THR A 186 5.12 -1.98 -19.68
N ARG A 187 3.93 -2.32 -20.18
CA ARG A 187 3.45 -3.72 -20.21
C ARG A 187 4.34 -4.62 -21.06
N ALA A 188 4.89 -4.10 -22.16
CA ALA A 188 5.83 -4.85 -22.98
C ALA A 188 7.17 -5.06 -22.23
N MET A 189 7.71 -4.02 -21.59
CA MET A 189 8.92 -4.11 -20.76
C MET A 189 8.73 -5.12 -19.61
N VAL A 190 7.58 -5.10 -18.93
CA VAL A 190 7.27 -6.04 -17.83
C VAL A 190 7.35 -7.49 -18.31
N LYS A 191 6.88 -7.82 -19.52
CA LYS A 191 6.99 -9.18 -20.09
C LYS A 191 8.45 -9.61 -20.26
N SER A 192 9.30 -8.72 -20.78
CA SER A 192 10.73 -9.00 -20.94
C SER A 192 11.42 -9.17 -19.59
N SER A 193 11.05 -8.33 -18.61
CA SER A 193 11.56 -8.43 -17.23
C SER A 193 11.17 -9.75 -16.57
N THR A 194 9.90 -10.15 -16.64
CA THR A 194 9.42 -11.41 -16.04
C THR A 194 10.11 -12.62 -16.68
N ALA A 195 10.33 -12.61 -17.99
CA ALA A 195 11.06 -13.66 -18.69
C ALA A 195 12.54 -13.74 -18.25
N LEU A 196 13.21 -12.61 -18.02
CA LEU A 196 14.59 -12.60 -17.50
C LEU A 196 14.64 -13.15 -16.07
N ILE A 197 13.74 -12.69 -15.21
CA ILE A 197 13.71 -13.12 -13.80
C ILE A 197 13.45 -14.63 -13.69
N ASP A 198 12.54 -15.18 -14.51
CA ASP A 198 12.29 -16.63 -14.55
C ASP A 198 13.56 -17.40 -14.99
N ASN A 199 14.24 -16.95 -16.05
CA ASN A 199 15.39 -17.69 -16.59
C ASN A 199 16.67 -17.68 -15.74
N THR A 200 16.81 -16.76 -14.77
CA THR A 200 18.13 -16.48 -14.18
C THR A 200 18.38 -17.12 -12.79
N ILE A 201 17.58 -18.12 -12.38
CA ILE A 201 17.67 -18.82 -11.05
C ILE A 201 18.06 -17.83 -9.93
N MET A 202 17.25 -16.78 -9.81
CA MET A 202 17.61 -15.59 -9.04
C MET A 202 17.30 -15.79 -7.56
N GLN A 203 18.31 -16.15 -6.74
CA GLN A 203 18.07 -16.40 -5.31
C GLN A 203 18.76 -15.41 -4.35
N ASP A 204 20.07 -15.12 -4.32
CA ASP A 204 20.65 -14.53 -3.08
C ASP A 204 21.42 -13.21 -3.29
N GLU A 205 22.37 -13.21 -4.21
CA GLU A 205 23.23 -12.07 -4.50
C GLU A 205 22.45 -10.89 -5.12
N LEU A 206 21.29 -11.21 -5.69
CA LEU A 206 20.37 -10.30 -6.37
C LEU A 206 19.70 -9.28 -5.44
N ILE A 207 19.11 -9.77 -4.35
CA ILE A 207 18.43 -8.89 -3.40
C ILE A 207 19.48 -8.06 -2.69
N THR A 208 20.59 -8.67 -2.30
CA THR A 208 21.70 -8.01 -1.61
C THR A 208 22.32 -6.89 -2.46
N SER A 209 22.54 -7.11 -3.76
CA SER A 209 23.11 -6.09 -4.67
C SER A 209 22.12 -4.95 -4.98
N LEU A 210 20.83 -5.24 -5.18
CA LEU A 210 19.76 -4.22 -5.32
C LEU A 210 19.62 -3.36 -4.06
N VAL A 211 19.73 -4.00 -2.89
CA VAL A 211 19.65 -3.38 -1.58
C VAL A 211 20.87 -2.47 -1.33
N GLN A 212 22.08 -2.89 -1.72
CA GLN A 212 23.31 -2.08 -1.54
C GLN A 212 23.38 -0.85 -2.46
N ARG A 213 22.72 -0.88 -3.62
CA ARG A 213 22.64 0.27 -4.54
C ARG A 213 21.50 1.24 -4.19
N SER A 214 20.81 1.01 -3.09
CA SER A 214 19.69 1.86 -2.69
C SER A 214 20.16 3.17 -2.02
N ASN A 215 19.38 4.24 -2.16
CA ASN A 215 19.39 5.52 -1.47
C ASN A 215 18.11 5.76 -0.65
N GLY A 216 17.23 4.76 -0.48
CA GLY A 216 16.04 4.81 0.36
C GLY A 216 14.80 5.52 -0.23
N THR A 217 14.82 5.88 -1.52
CA THR A 217 13.70 6.56 -2.19
C THR A 217 12.53 5.61 -2.52
N VAL A 218 11.32 6.17 -2.64
CA VAL A 218 10.07 5.47 -3.03
C VAL A 218 10.26 4.74 -4.36
N VAL A 219 10.98 5.31 -5.32
CA VAL A 219 11.21 4.66 -6.62
C VAL A 219 12.02 3.40 -6.47
N GLN A 220 13.06 3.41 -5.64
CA GLN A 220 13.84 2.22 -5.42
C GLN A 220 13.09 1.17 -4.63
N HIS A 221 12.29 1.59 -3.65
CA HIS A 221 11.35 0.70 -2.98
C HIS A 221 10.40 0.05 -3.99
N MET A 222 9.77 0.83 -4.89
CA MET A 222 8.95 0.32 -6.00
C MET A 222 9.71 -0.67 -6.88
N THR A 223 10.96 -0.36 -7.24
CA THR A 223 11.83 -1.25 -8.02
C THR A 223 12.11 -2.57 -7.28
N ARG A 224 12.50 -2.53 -6.01
CA ARG A 224 12.80 -3.74 -5.22
C ARG A 224 11.56 -4.59 -4.98
N VAL A 225 10.43 -3.96 -4.64
CA VAL A 225 9.14 -4.65 -4.46
C VAL A 225 8.68 -5.29 -5.77
N PHE A 226 8.83 -4.60 -6.91
CA PHE A 226 8.55 -5.17 -8.22
C PHE A 226 9.40 -6.43 -8.49
N LEU A 227 10.72 -6.32 -8.39
CA LEU A 227 11.63 -7.42 -8.70
C LEU A 227 11.46 -8.60 -7.74
N ASN A 228 11.38 -8.33 -6.43
CA ASN A 228 11.15 -9.35 -5.40
C ASN A 228 9.78 -10.00 -5.52
N GLY A 229 8.75 -9.22 -5.83
CA GLY A 229 7.39 -9.70 -6.03
C GLY A 229 7.28 -10.61 -7.24
N VAL A 230 7.89 -10.24 -8.37
CA VAL A 230 7.94 -11.10 -9.57
C VAL A 230 8.71 -12.39 -9.28
N ALA A 231 9.88 -12.31 -8.66
CA ALA A 231 10.67 -13.49 -8.30
C ALA A 231 9.88 -14.44 -7.38
N PHE A 232 9.16 -13.89 -6.39
CA PHE A 232 8.32 -14.68 -5.50
C PHE A 232 7.12 -15.30 -6.22
N LEU A 233 6.44 -14.58 -7.11
CA LEU A 233 5.34 -15.13 -7.92
C LEU A 233 5.82 -16.28 -8.82
N THR A 234 7.00 -16.14 -9.43
CA THR A 234 7.62 -17.21 -10.22
C THR A 234 7.94 -18.43 -9.35
N TYR A 235 8.51 -18.21 -8.15
CA TYR A 235 8.72 -19.29 -7.18
C TYR A 235 7.41 -19.98 -6.79
N TYR A 236 6.38 -19.21 -6.46
CA TYR A 236 5.05 -19.70 -6.13
C TYR A 236 4.50 -20.58 -7.26
N ASN A 237 4.57 -20.10 -8.51
CA ASN A 237 4.10 -20.85 -9.68
C ASN A 237 4.84 -22.17 -9.88
N ARG A 238 6.17 -22.15 -9.80
CA ARG A 238 6.97 -23.39 -9.89
C ARG A 238 6.55 -24.38 -8.82
N ARG A 239 6.35 -23.92 -7.58
CA ARG A 239 5.89 -24.78 -6.48
C ARG A 239 4.49 -25.34 -6.72
N MET A 240 3.58 -24.55 -7.29
CA MET A 240 2.23 -25.03 -7.65
C MET A 240 2.27 -26.10 -8.76
N LEU A 241 3.16 -25.94 -9.74
CA LEU A 241 3.20 -26.81 -10.93
C LEU A 241 4.05 -28.09 -10.73
N THR A 242 5.13 -28.01 -9.96
CA THR A 242 6.16 -29.07 -9.90
C THR A 242 6.15 -29.87 -8.60
N SER A 243 5.34 -29.48 -7.62
CA SER A 243 5.35 -30.12 -6.29
C SER A 243 3.95 -30.45 -5.80
N SER A 244 3.86 -31.38 -4.84
CA SER A 244 2.60 -31.71 -4.16
C SER A 244 2.21 -30.68 -3.08
N LEU A 245 2.69 -29.43 -3.19
CA LEU A 245 2.54 -28.40 -2.17
C LEU A 245 1.08 -28.10 -1.79
N PRO A 246 0.12 -27.91 -2.73
CA PRO A 246 -1.28 -27.72 -2.35
C PRO A 246 -1.84 -28.87 -1.50
N ASN A 247 -1.47 -30.12 -1.84
CA ASN A 247 -1.90 -31.29 -1.08
C ASN A 247 -1.23 -31.35 0.30
N LYS A 248 0.05 -30.99 0.40
CA LYS A 248 0.76 -30.91 1.69
C LYS A 248 0.14 -29.86 2.61
N ILE A 249 -0.20 -28.68 2.08
CA ILE A 249 -0.87 -27.63 2.83
C ILE A 249 -2.26 -28.11 3.27
N ARG A 250 -3.03 -28.72 2.37
CA ARG A 250 -4.36 -29.26 2.68
C ARG A 250 -4.33 -30.30 3.81
N ILE A 251 -3.38 -31.24 3.77
CA ILE A 251 -3.22 -32.28 4.81
C ILE A 251 -2.90 -31.67 6.18
N ASN A 252 -2.10 -30.59 6.21
CA ASN A 252 -1.67 -29.95 7.46
C ASN A 252 -2.54 -28.75 7.85
N PHE A 253 -3.58 -28.44 7.08
CA PHE A 253 -4.35 -27.20 7.19
C PHE A 253 -4.95 -27.02 8.59
N ASP A 254 -5.62 -28.05 9.08
CA ASP A 254 -6.26 -28.05 10.40
C ASP A 254 -5.27 -27.80 11.53
N LYS A 255 -4.08 -28.39 11.42
CA LYS A 255 -3.04 -28.31 12.45
C LYS A 255 -2.29 -26.98 12.42
N GLN A 256 -2.02 -26.44 11.23
CA GLN A 256 -1.10 -25.30 11.06
C GLN A 256 -1.83 -23.96 10.87
N TYR A 257 -2.99 -23.96 10.20
CA TYR A 257 -3.55 -22.72 9.65
C TYR A 257 -5.00 -22.43 10.04
N LYS A 258 -5.81 -23.45 10.34
CA LYS A 258 -7.26 -23.30 10.58
C LYS A 258 -7.59 -22.27 11.67
N SER A 259 -6.81 -22.22 12.75
CA SER A 259 -7.01 -21.27 13.85
C SER A 259 -6.88 -19.81 13.41
N TYR A 260 -5.95 -19.49 12.51
CA TYR A 260 -5.81 -18.14 11.95
C TYR A 260 -7.04 -17.77 11.12
N TYR A 261 -7.45 -18.64 10.19
CA TYR A 261 -8.55 -18.34 9.27
C TYR A 261 -9.93 -18.35 9.92
N GLN A 262 -10.11 -19.09 11.02
CA GLN A 262 -11.33 -19.02 11.83
C GLN A 262 -11.54 -17.62 12.43
N ARG A 263 -10.46 -16.88 12.75
CA ARG A 263 -10.56 -15.48 13.21
C ARG A 263 -11.08 -14.55 12.11
N LEU A 264 -10.79 -14.85 10.84
CA LEU A 264 -11.17 -14.04 9.69
C LEU A 264 -12.60 -14.33 9.20
N LEU A 265 -13.07 -15.57 9.38
CA LEU A 265 -14.40 -16.01 8.95
C LEU A 265 -15.25 -16.53 10.13
N PRO A 266 -15.51 -15.70 11.16
CA PRO A 266 -16.11 -16.15 12.42
C PRO A 266 -17.59 -16.56 12.30
N HIS A 267 -18.24 -16.26 11.17
CA HIS A 267 -19.64 -16.65 10.91
C HIS A 267 -19.76 -18.09 10.38
N LEU A 268 -18.68 -18.71 9.94
CA LEU A 268 -18.68 -20.10 9.47
C LEU A 268 -18.46 -21.05 10.65
N HIS A 269 -19.00 -22.26 10.53
CA HIS A 269 -18.69 -23.32 11.49
C HIS A 269 -17.21 -23.70 11.37
N PRO A 270 -16.49 -24.06 12.46
CA PRO A 270 -15.07 -24.40 12.39
C PRO A 270 -14.75 -25.46 11.34
N GLU A 271 -15.59 -26.47 11.18
CA GLU A 271 -15.41 -27.53 10.15
C GLU A 271 -15.60 -27.06 8.70
N ASP A 272 -16.25 -25.91 8.50
CA ASP A 272 -16.36 -25.31 7.17
C ASP A 272 -15.14 -24.49 6.81
N ILE A 273 -14.24 -24.19 7.76
CA ILE A 273 -12.98 -23.49 7.51
C ILE A 273 -11.99 -24.48 6.88
N THR A 274 -11.90 -24.43 5.55
CA THR A 274 -11.00 -25.26 4.75
C THR A 274 -10.04 -24.41 3.91
N LEU A 275 -9.05 -25.04 3.28
CA LEU A 275 -8.15 -24.36 2.35
C LEU A 275 -8.93 -23.69 1.19
N GLU A 276 -10.03 -24.29 0.75
CA GLU A 276 -10.91 -23.77 -0.30
C GLU A 276 -11.76 -22.57 0.17
N ARG A 277 -11.90 -22.34 1.49
CA ARG A 277 -12.39 -21.06 2.05
C ARG A 277 -11.30 -20.00 2.12
N VAL A 278 -10.04 -20.40 2.22
CA VAL A 278 -8.95 -19.42 2.16
C VAL A 278 -8.80 -18.88 0.75
N PHE A 279 -8.60 -19.77 -0.22
CA PHE A 279 -8.43 -19.42 -1.62
C PHE A 279 -9.71 -19.68 -2.39
N HIS A 280 -10.42 -18.63 -2.80
CA HIS A 280 -11.55 -18.76 -3.71
C HIS A 280 -11.09 -19.47 -4.99
N THR A 281 -11.81 -20.53 -5.40
CA THR A 281 -11.44 -21.50 -6.46
C THR A 281 -10.24 -22.41 -6.18
N GLY A 282 -9.77 -22.44 -4.92
CA GLY A 282 -8.64 -23.25 -4.50
C GLY A 282 -7.27 -22.62 -4.81
N MET A 283 -6.25 -23.16 -4.15
CA MET A 283 -4.87 -22.78 -4.38
C MET A 283 -4.40 -23.31 -5.75
N GLN A 284 -3.94 -22.42 -6.62
CA GLN A 284 -3.63 -22.74 -8.01
C GLN A 284 -2.42 -21.95 -8.52
N ALA A 285 -1.79 -22.44 -9.60
CA ALA A 285 -0.83 -21.68 -10.37
C ALA A 285 -1.53 -20.51 -11.08
N ILE A 286 -0.84 -19.38 -11.20
CA ILE A 286 -1.30 -18.23 -11.97
C ILE A 286 -0.83 -18.36 -13.42
N SER A 287 -1.71 -18.03 -14.37
CA SER A 287 -1.35 -18.02 -15.79
C SER A 287 -0.28 -16.95 -16.08
N GLU A 288 0.43 -17.11 -17.20
CA GLU A 288 1.41 -16.12 -17.67
C GLU A 288 0.78 -14.72 -17.84
N ALA A 289 -0.45 -14.65 -18.37
CA ALA A 289 -1.19 -13.39 -18.51
C ALA A 289 -1.50 -12.74 -17.16
N GLN A 290 -1.83 -13.53 -16.13
CA GLN A 290 -2.02 -13.04 -14.76
C GLN A 290 -0.70 -12.58 -14.15
N LEU A 291 0.39 -13.34 -14.32
CA LEU A 291 1.72 -12.94 -13.86
C LEU A 291 2.12 -11.58 -14.39
N HIS A 292 2.00 -11.35 -15.71
CA HIS A 292 2.32 -10.05 -16.33
C HIS A 292 1.44 -8.92 -15.79
N THR A 293 0.15 -9.20 -15.58
CA THR A 293 -0.80 -8.23 -15.02
C THR A 293 -0.45 -7.87 -13.58
N PHE A 294 -0.12 -8.87 -12.76
CA PHE A 294 0.25 -8.68 -11.35
C PHE A 294 1.59 -7.94 -11.23
N ALA A 295 2.58 -8.34 -12.03
CA ALA A 295 3.87 -7.69 -12.13
C ALA A 295 3.74 -6.20 -12.51
N THR A 296 2.85 -5.88 -13.47
CA THR A 296 2.55 -4.49 -13.84
C THR A 296 2.03 -3.71 -12.63
N GLY A 297 1.10 -4.30 -11.87
CA GLY A 297 0.59 -3.69 -10.65
C GLY A 297 1.68 -3.48 -9.59
N PHE A 298 2.60 -4.44 -9.40
CA PHE A 298 3.70 -4.31 -8.43
C PHE A 298 4.65 -3.15 -8.79
N LEU A 299 4.93 -2.96 -10.08
CA LEU A 299 5.75 -1.85 -10.58
C LEU A 299 5.16 -0.48 -10.25
N ILE A 300 3.83 -0.36 -10.25
CA ILE A 300 3.12 0.92 -10.08
C ILE A 300 2.33 1.02 -8.76
N HIS A 301 2.57 0.11 -7.80
CA HIS A 301 1.72 -0.02 -6.61
C HIS A 301 1.69 1.27 -5.77
N ASP A 302 2.79 2.00 -5.77
CA ASP A 302 3.00 3.20 -4.95
C ASP A 302 2.90 4.51 -5.75
N ILE A 303 2.40 4.43 -6.98
CA ILE A 303 2.30 5.59 -7.88
C ILE A 303 1.47 6.75 -7.30
N GLY A 304 0.58 6.45 -6.34
CA GLY A 304 -0.22 7.44 -5.66
C GLY A 304 0.56 8.37 -4.72
N LYS A 305 1.78 7.98 -4.30
CA LYS A 305 2.69 8.84 -3.50
C LYS A 305 3.21 10.03 -4.31
N ALA A 306 2.96 10.06 -5.62
CA ALA A 306 3.45 11.08 -6.52
C ALA A 306 3.05 12.51 -6.14
N LYS A 307 1.89 12.70 -5.55
CA LYS A 307 1.36 14.02 -5.20
C LYS A 307 2.04 14.63 -3.97
N ASP A 308 2.41 13.80 -2.99
CA ASP A 308 2.89 14.22 -1.67
C ASP A 308 4.22 13.53 -1.32
N ILE A 309 5.09 13.35 -2.32
CA ILE A 309 6.34 12.60 -2.20
C ILE A 309 7.29 13.18 -1.14
N GLU A 310 7.36 14.52 -1.04
CA GLU A 310 8.20 15.22 -0.05
C GLU A 310 7.78 14.89 1.38
N TYR A 311 6.50 14.60 1.60
CA TYR A 311 5.99 14.18 2.89
C TYR A 311 6.31 12.72 3.18
N HIS A 312 6.24 11.83 2.17
CA HIS A 312 6.55 10.41 2.34
C HIS A 312 8.03 10.09 2.56
N GLU A 313 8.94 10.98 2.11
CA GLU A 313 10.40 10.79 2.22
C GLU A 313 11.12 11.82 3.11
N GLY A 314 10.39 12.84 3.55
CA GLY A 314 10.88 13.92 4.41
C GLY A 314 10.94 13.54 5.89
N GLU A 315 11.26 14.55 6.71
CA GLU A 315 11.28 14.45 8.18
C GLU A 315 9.95 14.86 8.82
N ALA A 316 8.91 15.02 7.99
CA ALA A 316 7.59 15.40 8.46
C ALA A 316 7.04 14.34 9.43
N ALA A 317 6.45 14.80 10.54
CA ALA A 317 5.79 13.92 11.49
C ALA A 317 4.65 13.14 10.83
N TYR A 318 4.44 11.89 11.26
CA TYR A 318 3.42 11.00 10.71
C TYR A 318 2.00 11.60 10.83
N ASP A 319 1.47 12.04 9.69
CA ASP A 319 0.07 12.30 9.37
C ASP A 319 -0.55 11.09 8.64
N ARG A 320 -1.49 10.44 9.33
CA ARG A 320 -2.21 9.28 8.83
C ARG A 320 -3.04 9.63 7.60
N ASP A 321 -3.66 10.80 7.53
CA ASP A 321 -4.58 11.12 6.43
C ASP A 321 -3.81 11.26 5.11
N THR A 322 -2.63 11.87 5.15
CA THR A 322 -1.73 11.96 4.00
C THR A 322 -1.12 10.60 3.63
N VAL A 323 -0.72 9.78 4.63
CA VAL A 323 -0.21 8.42 4.35
C VAL A 323 -1.26 7.54 3.70
N VAL A 324 -2.51 7.62 4.15
CA VAL A 324 -3.60 6.77 3.63
C VAL A 324 -4.10 7.24 2.25
N ASP A 325 -3.89 8.51 1.87
CA ASP A 325 -4.41 9.02 0.61
C ASP A 325 -3.73 8.37 -0.61
N HIS A 326 -2.46 7.94 -0.51
CA HIS A 326 -1.72 7.42 -1.66
C HIS A 326 -2.38 6.19 -2.28
N VAL A 327 -2.91 5.24 -1.48
CA VAL A 327 -3.59 4.05 -2.04
C VAL A 327 -4.87 4.43 -2.78
N ARG A 328 -5.59 5.44 -2.30
CA ARG A 328 -6.80 5.96 -2.96
C ARG A 328 -6.45 6.68 -4.25
N GLN A 329 -5.46 7.57 -4.21
CA GLN A 329 -5.01 8.32 -5.38
C GLN A 329 -4.47 7.40 -6.45
N GLY A 330 -3.61 6.45 -6.08
CA GLY A 330 -3.08 5.45 -6.98
C GLY A 330 -4.19 4.61 -7.61
N TYR A 331 -5.13 4.08 -6.80
CA TYR A 331 -6.29 3.35 -7.31
C TYR A 331 -7.07 4.16 -8.35
N LEU A 332 -7.45 5.40 -8.00
CA LEU A 332 -8.26 6.22 -8.88
C LEU A 332 -7.50 6.62 -10.16
N ALA A 333 -6.22 6.97 -10.04
CA ALA A 333 -5.39 7.31 -11.19
C ALA A 333 -5.28 6.12 -12.16
N VAL A 334 -4.95 4.93 -11.67
CA VAL A 334 -4.83 3.74 -12.52
C VAL A 334 -6.17 3.38 -13.15
N MET A 335 -7.27 3.39 -12.38
CA MET A 335 -8.60 2.99 -12.86
C MET A 335 -9.25 3.97 -13.84
N HIS A 336 -9.01 5.27 -13.65
CA HIS A 336 -9.72 6.33 -14.41
C HIS A 336 -8.84 7.04 -15.43
N LYS A 337 -7.54 7.20 -15.17
CA LYS A 337 -6.63 8.00 -16.00
C LYS A 337 -5.76 7.16 -16.93
N THR A 338 -5.77 5.83 -16.79
CA THR A 338 -4.96 4.94 -17.62
C THR A 338 -5.79 3.80 -18.23
N ASN A 339 -5.19 3.10 -19.19
CA ASN A 339 -5.71 1.86 -19.76
C ASN A 339 -4.98 0.62 -19.23
N TYR A 340 -4.36 0.71 -18.05
CA TYR A 340 -3.87 -0.48 -17.36
C TYR A 340 -5.03 -1.44 -17.04
N PRO A 341 -4.77 -2.76 -16.97
CA PRO A 341 -5.77 -3.71 -16.47
C PRO A 341 -6.27 -3.30 -15.09
N ARG A 342 -7.57 -3.49 -14.82
CA ARG A 342 -8.19 -3.07 -13.56
C ARG A 342 -7.58 -3.79 -12.35
N GLU A 343 -7.04 -4.98 -12.55
CA GLU A 343 -6.29 -5.75 -11.58
C GLU A 343 -5.08 -4.99 -11.05
N ALA A 344 -4.37 -4.23 -11.90
CA ALA A 344 -3.26 -3.37 -11.48
C ALA A 344 -3.77 -2.26 -10.56
N GLY A 345 -4.94 -1.68 -10.87
CA GLY A 345 -5.61 -0.72 -10.00
C GLY A 345 -5.98 -1.31 -8.63
N LEU A 346 -6.48 -2.56 -8.59
CA LEU A 346 -6.78 -3.24 -7.32
C LEU A 346 -5.51 -3.45 -6.48
N ILE A 347 -4.40 -3.83 -7.12
CA ILE A 347 -3.09 -3.99 -6.49
C ILE A 347 -2.64 -2.67 -5.86
N THR A 348 -2.60 -1.57 -6.63
CA THR A 348 -2.28 -0.22 -6.14
C THR A 348 -3.20 0.21 -4.99
N GLY A 349 -4.49 -0.10 -5.04
CA GLY A 349 -5.43 0.31 -4.00
C GLY A 349 -5.44 -0.56 -2.74
N TYR A 350 -5.15 -1.86 -2.85
CA TYR A 350 -5.46 -2.85 -1.80
C TYR A 350 -4.22 -3.46 -1.13
N HIS A 351 -3.02 -2.93 -1.40
CA HIS A 351 -1.76 -3.48 -0.87
C HIS A 351 -1.46 -3.17 0.59
N HIS A 352 -2.39 -2.53 1.29
CA HIS A 352 -2.31 -2.26 2.73
C HIS A 352 -3.64 -2.63 3.41
N GLU A 353 -4.38 -3.65 2.94
CA GLU A 353 -5.66 -4.03 3.56
C GLU A 353 -5.47 -4.77 4.89
N TYR A 354 -4.40 -5.58 5.02
CA TYR A 354 -4.04 -6.33 6.22
C TYR A 354 -5.22 -7.10 6.84
N TYR A 355 -6.01 -7.76 5.98
CA TYR A 355 -7.23 -8.48 6.38
C TYR A 355 -8.23 -7.67 7.21
N GLY A 356 -8.25 -6.35 7.04
CA GLY A 356 -9.12 -5.45 7.79
C GLY A 356 -8.65 -5.16 9.21
N SER A 357 -7.37 -5.43 9.53
CA SER A 357 -6.74 -4.93 10.75
C SER A 357 -6.94 -3.41 10.89
N PRO A 358 -7.12 -2.86 12.11
CA PRO A 358 -7.24 -1.41 12.34
C PRO A 358 -6.07 -0.58 11.79
N ASP A 359 -4.89 -1.18 11.69
CA ASP A 359 -3.70 -0.56 11.12
C ASP A 359 -3.68 -0.57 9.60
N GLY A 360 -4.46 -1.47 8.98
CA GLY A 360 -4.64 -1.52 7.53
C GLY A 360 -5.25 -0.23 7.02
N TYR A 361 -4.87 0.15 5.80
CA TYR A 361 -5.42 1.31 5.15
C TYR A 361 -5.72 1.28 3.66
N GLY A 362 -5.76 0.10 3.05
CA GLY A 362 -6.19 -0.05 1.66
C GLY A 362 -7.60 0.52 1.37
N PHE A 363 -7.84 0.75 0.08
CA PHE A 363 -9.04 1.38 -0.45
C PHE A 363 -10.29 0.45 -0.44
N TYR A 364 -10.12 -0.87 -0.44
CA TYR A 364 -11.21 -1.85 -0.41
C TYR A 364 -12.03 -1.75 0.86
N ARG A 365 -11.37 -1.56 2.01
CA ARG A 365 -12.01 -1.31 3.31
C ARG A 365 -13.13 -0.27 3.24
N ALA A 366 -12.90 0.87 2.58
CA ALA A 366 -13.90 1.93 2.46
C ALA A 366 -15.11 1.47 1.63
N LEU A 367 -14.86 0.75 0.54
CA LEU A 367 -15.90 0.17 -0.32
C LEU A 367 -16.72 -0.87 0.44
N LEU A 368 -16.05 -1.75 1.20
CA LEU A 368 -16.69 -2.79 1.99
C LEU A 368 -17.52 -2.21 3.14
N ALA A 369 -17.02 -1.18 3.83
CA ALA A 369 -17.76 -0.49 4.87
C ALA A 369 -19.05 0.14 4.33
N ASN A 370 -18.99 0.80 3.18
CA ASN A 370 -20.16 1.34 2.51
C ASN A 370 -21.15 0.23 2.06
N ALA A 371 -20.63 -0.88 1.52
CA ALA A 371 -21.46 -2.03 1.15
C ALA A 371 -22.19 -2.64 2.36
N ARG A 372 -21.52 -2.76 3.51
CA ARG A 372 -22.12 -3.23 4.77
C ARG A 372 -23.16 -2.27 5.34
N LYS A 373 -22.98 -0.95 5.15
CA LYS A 373 -24.01 0.05 5.51
C LYS A 373 -25.30 -0.18 4.72
N ASN A 374 -25.19 -0.53 3.44
CA ASN A 374 -26.34 -0.77 2.56
C ASN A 374 -26.89 -2.20 2.68
N ASN A 375 -26.07 -3.17 3.09
CA ASN A 375 -26.46 -4.54 3.35
C ASN A 375 -25.77 -5.07 4.62
N PRO A 376 -26.37 -4.87 5.81
CA PRO A 376 -25.77 -5.29 7.08
C PRO A 376 -25.55 -6.80 7.24
N LYS A 377 -26.22 -7.62 6.41
CA LYS A 377 -26.07 -9.08 6.41
C LYS A 377 -24.90 -9.55 5.52
N LEU A 378 -24.24 -8.64 4.81
CA LEU A 378 -23.10 -8.96 3.95
C LEU A 378 -21.96 -9.59 4.78
N LYS A 379 -21.59 -10.82 4.42
CA LYS A 379 -20.46 -11.56 4.97
C LYS A 379 -19.56 -12.00 3.81
N GLN A 380 -18.25 -12.06 4.08
CA GLN A 380 -17.27 -12.57 3.14
C GLN A 380 -17.12 -14.06 3.41
N ASP A 381 -17.30 -14.91 2.42
CA ASP A 381 -17.20 -16.37 2.60
C ASP A 381 -15.82 -16.92 2.25
N TYR A 382 -14.93 -16.06 1.76
CA TYR A 382 -13.58 -16.41 1.36
C TYR A 382 -12.56 -15.42 1.93
N CYS A 383 -11.35 -15.90 2.24
CA CYS A 383 -10.27 -15.01 2.70
C CYS A 383 -9.67 -14.25 1.53
N MET A 384 -9.40 -14.90 0.41
CA MET A 384 -8.81 -14.24 -0.76
C MET A 384 -9.28 -14.79 -2.11
N SER A 385 -9.10 -13.99 -3.16
CA SER A 385 -9.43 -14.36 -4.54
C SER A 385 -8.30 -14.02 -5.52
N PHE A 386 -8.07 -14.91 -6.50
CA PHE A 386 -7.19 -14.67 -7.65
C PHE A 386 -7.78 -13.74 -8.71
N THR A 387 -9.11 -13.56 -8.70
CA THR A 387 -9.84 -12.75 -9.69
C THR A 387 -10.57 -11.60 -9.01
N MET A 388 -10.91 -10.58 -9.80
CA MET A 388 -11.59 -9.38 -9.28
C MET A 388 -13.05 -9.61 -8.89
N GLU A 389 -13.73 -10.58 -9.50
CA GLU A 389 -15.17 -10.73 -9.35
C GLU A 389 -15.62 -10.94 -7.89
N PRO A 390 -14.98 -11.83 -7.09
CA PRO A 390 -15.30 -11.94 -5.66
C PRO A 390 -15.01 -10.67 -4.85
N MET A 391 -14.06 -9.84 -5.29
CA MET A 391 -13.80 -8.55 -4.64
C MET A 391 -14.94 -7.57 -4.89
N ILE A 392 -15.37 -7.44 -6.15
CA ILE A 392 -16.49 -6.58 -6.57
C ILE A 392 -17.80 -6.99 -5.88
N LYS A 393 -18.02 -8.30 -5.73
CA LYS A 393 -19.19 -8.86 -5.06
C LYS A 393 -19.10 -8.86 -3.54
N PHE A 394 -17.96 -8.43 -2.97
CA PHE A 394 -17.68 -8.47 -1.54
C PHE A 394 -17.77 -9.87 -0.91
N ASN A 395 -17.44 -10.90 -1.68
CA ASN A 395 -17.42 -12.30 -1.24
C ASN A 395 -16.05 -12.73 -0.67
N ALA A 396 -14.98 -12.00 -0.97
CA ALA A 396 -13.63 -12.27 -0.47
C ALA A 396 -13.10 -11.10 0.36
N LEU A 397 -12.31 -11.38 1.41
CA LEU A 397 -11.69 -10.34 2.24
C LEU A 397 -10.52 -9.62 1.54
N ALA A 398 -9.78 -10.32 0.68
CA ALA A 398 -8.58 -9.79 0.07
C ALA A 398 -8.35 -10.26 -1.37
N TYR A 399 -7.54 -9.50 -2.11
CA TYR A 399 -7.13 -9.85 -3.46
C TYR A 399 -5.74 -10.52 -3.42
N PHE A 400 -5.61 -11.71 -4.00
CA PHE A 400 -4.39 -12.54 -3.93
C PHE A 400 -3.10 -11.76 -4.26
N PRO A 401 -2.98 -11.05 -5.39
CA PRO A 401 -1.71 -10.36 -5.69
C PRO A 401 -1.45 -9.19 -4.72
N ALA A 402 -2.49 -8.56 -4.16
CA ALA A 402 -2.31 -7.55 -3.12
C ALA A 402 -1.77 -8.17 -1.82
N LYS A 403 -2.24 -9.36 -1.43
CA LYS A 403 -1.72 -10.11 -0.27
C LYS A 403 -0.26 -10.56 -0.47
N VAL A 404 0.09 -10.97 -1.68
CA VAL A 404 1.49 -11.28 -2.02
C VAL A 404 2.38 -10.05 -1.83
N MET A 405 1.92 -8.92 -2.32
CA MET A 405 2.66 -7.67 -2.24
C MET A 405 2.75 -7.11 -0.82
N GLU A 406 1.72 -7.22 0.02
CA GLU A 406 1.81 -6.86 1.44
C GLU A 406 2.99 -7.54 2.14
N ILE A 407 3.26 -8.81 1.83
CA ILE A 407 4.39 -9.55 2.41
C ILE A 407 5.72 -8.98 1.88
N VAL A 408 5.81 -8.77 0.57
CA VAL A 408 7.04 -8.29 -0.10
C VAL A 408 7.37 -6.86 0.32
N ASP A 409 6.35 -6.00 0.38
CA ASP A 409 6.41 -4.60 0.80
C ASP A 409 6.91 -4.47 2.24
N VAL A 410 6.28 -5.19 3.17
CA VAL A 410 6.69 -5.19 4.58
C VAL A 410 8.12 -5.73 4.72
N PHE A 411 8.47 -6.83 4.03
CA PHE A 411 9.82 -7.38 4.10
C PHE A 411 10.88 -6.39 3.57
N ASP A 412 10.62 -5.76 2.43
CA ASP A 412 11.50 -4.74 1.85
C ASP A 412 11.68 -3.55 2.82
N ALA A 413 10.58 -3.04 3.37
CA ALA A 413 10.58 -1.98 4.36
C ALA A 413 11.36 -2.34 5.65
N LEU A 414 11.40 -3.61 6.05
CA LEU A 414 12.13 -4.04 7.24
C LEU A 414 13.63 -4.22 6.99
N THR A 415 14.02 -4.53 5.76
CA THR A 415 15.39 -4.89 5.38
C THR A 415 16.13 -3.78 4.63
N ASP A 416 15.46 -2.68 4.26
CA ASP A 416 16.06 -1.54 3.57
C ASP A 416 17.18 -0.88 4.41
N PRO A 417 18.44 -0.89 3.95
CA PRO A 417 19.59 -0.34 4.65
C PRO A 417 19.62 1.18 4.68
N ASN A 418 18.82 1.84 3.85
CA ASN A 418 18.80 3.30 3.73
C ASN A 418 17.61 3.94 4.46
N ARG A 419 16.90 3.18 5.29
CA ARG A 419 15.88 3.76 6.15
C ARG A 419 16.52 4.71 7.16
N LYS A 420 16.21 5.99 7.02
CA LYS A 420 16.78 7.09 7.82
C LYS A 420 16.61 6.91 9.34
N TYR A 421 15.52 6.28 9.77
CA TYR A 421 15.12 6.23 11.18
C TYR A 421 15.27 4.85 11.84
N ARG A 422 15.74 3.83 11.10
CA ARG A 422 15.90 2.48 11.66
C ARG A 422 17.04 1.73 11.01
N LYS A 423 17.82 1.02 11.82
CA LYS A 423 18.78 0.04 11.30
C LYS A 423 18.02 -1.05 10.52
N PRO A 424 18.49 -1.46 9.33
CA PRO A 424 17.92 -2.60 8.63
C PRO A 424 18.00 -3.85 9.51
N LEU A 425 16.94 -4.65 9.49
CA LEU A 425 16.99 -6.00 10.04
C LEU A 425 17.65 -6.92 9.01
N SER A 426 18.34 -7.95 9.49
CA SER A 426 18.69 -9.09 8.63
C SER A 426 17.42 -9.78 8.12
N SER A 427 17.56 -10.59 7.06
CA SER A 427 16.44 -11.36 6.50
C SER A 427 15.75 -12.24 7.56
N ASP A 428 16.52 -12.93 8.40
CA ASP A 428 15.96 -13.81 9.44
C ASP A 428 15.25 -13.01 10.55
N GLU A 429 15.86 -11.92 11.02
CA GLU A 429 15.23 -11.01 11.99
C GLU A 429 13.94 -10.39 11.45
N ALA A 430 13.92 -9.99 10.17
CA ALA A 430 12.74 -9.44 9.53
C ALA A 430 11.61 -10.48 9.44
N LEU A 431 11.92 -11.73 9.07
CA LEU A 431 10.94 -12.82 9.00
C LEU A 431 10.39 -13.16 10.39
N ASP A 432 11.23 -13.23 11.41
CA ASP A 432 10.79 -13.52 12.77
C ASP A 432 9.95 -12.36 13.35
N PHE A 433 10.31 -11.12 13.04
CA PHE A 433 9.50 -9.95 13.37
C PHE A 433 8.13 -9.99 12.67
N MET A 434 8.08 -10.29 11.38
CA MET A 434 6.82 -10.42 10.62
C MET A 434 5.93 -11.53 11.16
N GLN A 435 6.49 -12.71 11.47
CA GLN A 435 5.72 -13.81 12.07
C GLN A 435 5.04 -13.37 13.38
N ARG A 436 5.84 -12.79 14.28
CA ARG A 436 5.35 -12.38 15.61
C ARG A 436 4.33 -11.26 15.52
N GLN A 437 4.66 -10.17 14.83
CA GLN A 437 3.88 -8.92 14.84
C GLN A 437 2.73 -8.90 13.83
N PHE A 438 2.89 -9.56 12.67
CA PHE A 438 1.93 -9.49 11.56
C PHE A 438 1.12 -10.77 11.34
N ILE A 439 1.35 -11.82 12.13
CA ILE A 439 0.56 -13.06 12.06
C ILE A 439 0.06 -13.49 13.45
N ASP A 440 0.98 -13.66 14.41
CA ASP A 440 0.65 -14.25 15.71
C ASP A 440 -0.12 -13.27 16.60
N GLU A 441 0.47 -12.09 16.86
CA GLU A 441 -0.16 -11.03 17.66
C GLU A 441 -1.35 -10.42 16.90
N GLU A 442 -1.13 -9.95 15.68
CA GLU A 442 -2.16 -9.41 14.81
C GLU A 442 -2.15 -10.08 13.45
N LEU A 443 -3.27 -10.69 13.05
CA LEU A 443 -3.38 -11.38 11.76
C LEU A 443 -3.52 -10.38 10.60
N LYS A 444 -2.40 -9.78 10.19
CA LYS A 444 -2.28 -8.79 9.11
C LYS A 444 -1.87 -9.45 7.79
N LEU A 445 -0.83 -10.28 7.81
CA LEU A 445 -0.33 -11.01 6.64
C LEU A 445 -0.98 -12.37 6.51
N ASP A 446 -0.99 -12.94 5.30
CA ASP A 446 -1.53 -14.28 5.09
C ASP A 446 -0.54 -15.35 5.55
N PRO A 447 -0.92 -16.24 6.50
CA PRO A 447 0.00 -17.24 7.05
C PRO A 447 0.56 -18.22 6.00
N ILE A 448 -0.29 -18.67 5.07
CA ILE A 448 0.13 -19.63 4.03
C ILE A 448 1.12 -18.96 3.07
N LEU A 449 0.78 -17.78 2.54
CA LEU A 449 1.67 -17.04 1.64
C LEU A 449 2.97 -16.62 2.34
N PHE A 450 2.91 -16.28 3.63
CA PHE A 450 4.08 -15.94 4.42
C PHE A 450 5.03 -17.13 4.60
N ASP A 451 4.54 -18.32 4.91
CA ASP A 451 5.38 -19.53 5.02
C ASP A 451 6.05 -19.89 3.68
N LEU A 452 5.34 -19.67 2.56
CA LEU A 452 5.92 -19.81 1.23
C LEU A 452 6.99 -18.77 0.96
N PHE A 453 6.76 -17.52 1.37
CA PHE A 453 7.74 -16.45 1.26
C PHE A 453 8.97 -16.69 2.15
N ARG A 454 8.78 -17.24 3.36
CA ARG A 454 9.86 -17.67 4.26
C ARG A 454 10.68 -18.79 3.64
N THR A 455 10.04 -19.74 2.96
CA THR A 455 10.76 -20.80 2.24
C THR A 455 11.46 -20.26 1.00
N PHE A 456 10.82 -19.33 0.28
CA PHE A 456 11.42 -18.61 -0.83
C PHE A 456 12.67 -17.86 -0.37
N THR A 457 12.66 -17.27 0.82
CA THR A 457 13.80 -16.52 1.38
C THR A 457 14.85 -17.38 2.07
N LYS A 458 14.52 -18.57 2.60
CA LYS A 458 15.49 -19.51 3.19
C LYS A 458 16.12 -20.47 2.19
N GLY A 459 15.42 -20.78 1.10
CA GLY A 459 16.04 -21.37 -0.09
C GLY A 459 17.06 -20.43 -0.75
N LYS A 460 17.27 -19.24 -0.16
CA LYS A 460 18.30 -18.26 -0.47
C LYS A 460 19.45 -18.21 0.53
N GLN A 461 19.86 -19.36 1.05
CA GLN A 461 21.13 -19.47 1.75
C GLN A 461 21.96 -20.54 1.05
N PRO A 462 23.23 -20.27 0.72
CA PRO A 462 24.12 -21.35 0.34
C PRO A 462 24.15 -22.35 1.50
N ALA A 463 24.05 -23.64 1.19
CA ALA A 463 24.28 -24.69 2.17
C ALA A 463 25.66 -24.44 2.80
N SER A 464 25.67 -24.11 4.09
CA SER A 464 26.88 -23.93 4.89
C SER A 464 27.69 -25.21 4.97
#